data_AF-A0A173XRQ0-F1
#
_entry.id   AF-A0A173XRQ0-F1
#
_cell.length_a   1.000
_cell.length_b   1.000
_cell.length_c   1.000
_cell.angle_alpha   90.00
_cell.angle_beta   90.00
_cell.angle_gamma   90.00
#
_symmetry.space_group_name_H-M   'P 1'
#
loop_
_entity.id
_entity.type
_entity.pdbx_description
1 polymer ?
#
loop_
_entity_poly.entity_id
_entity_poly.type
_entity_poly.pdbx_seq_one_letter_code
_entity_poly.pdbx_strand_id
1 'polypeptide(L)'
;MLTVHQASELCGYGRSALHHWLDAGKIKGLNYRRATLLSKESLACWLASPGGQNIAALSEQHLAWMKDFQAVKQNSGMGPGPMPL
;
A
#
# COMPACT_ATOMS: atom_id res chain seq x y z
N MET A 1 -8.77 5.75 -9.22
CA MET A 1 -7.71 6.77 -9.09
C MET A 1 -7.90 7.53 -7.78
N LEU A 2 -6.82 7.91 -7.10
CA LEU A 2 -6.79 8.73 -5.88
C LEU A 2 -5.86 9.92 -6.10
N THR A 3 -6.16 11.08 -5.54
CA THR A 3 -5.16 12.15 -5.46
C THR A 3 -4.08 11.79 -4.44
N VAL A 4 -2.89 12.39 -4.55
CA VAL A 4 -1.82 12.23 -3.54
C VAL A 4 -2.32 12.65 -2.14
N HIS A 5 -3.20 13.65 -2.05
CA HIS A 5 -3.81 14.05 -0.78
C HIS A 5 -4.67 12.94 -0.19
N GLN A 6 -5.61 12.40 -0.97
CA GLN A 6 -6.48 11.31 -0.52
C GLN A 6 -5.70 10.04 -0.18
N ALA A 7 -4.66 9.72 -0.96
CA ALA A 7 -3.80 8.58 -0.66
C ALA A 7 -2.98 8.79 0.62
N SER A 8 -2.59 10.04 0.92
CA SER A 8 -1.91 10.39 2.17
C SER A 8 -2.83 10.22 3.37
N GLU A 9 -4.06 10.70 3.29
CA GLU A 9 -5.06 10.56 4.35
C GLU A 9 -5.49 9.10 4.57
N LEU A 10 -5.68 8.33 3.49
CA LEU A 10 -6.12 6.94 3.58
C LEU A 10 -5.02 5.99 4.05
N CYS A 11 -3.79 6.18 3.57
CA CYS A 11 -2.70 5.24 3.84
C CYS A 11 -1.78 5.70 4.98
N GLY A 12 -1.93 6.95 5.45
CA GLY A 12 -1.09 7.53 6.50
C GLY A 12 0.33 7.89 6.05
N TYR A 13 0.64 7.78 4.76
CA TYR A 13 1.97 8.10 4.24
C TYR A 13 2.07 9.57 3.86
N GLY A 14 3.22 10.18 4.14
CA GLY A 14 3.51 11.55 3.72
C GLY A 14 3.47 11.69 2.19
N ARG A 15 3.00 12.84 1.71
CA ARG A 15 2.93 13.17 0.27
C ARG A 15 4.27 12.95 -0.44
N SER A 16 5.39 13.25 0.23
CA SER A 16 6.74 13.06 -0.30
C SER A 16 7.08 11.59 -0.58
N ALA A 17 6.63 10.66 0.28
CA ALA A 17 6.85 9.23 0.08
C ALA A 17 6.05 8.70 -1.13
N LEU A 18 4.81 9.16 -1.27
CA LEU A 18 3.96 8.83 -2.42
C LEU A 18 4.55 9.35 -3.73
N HIS A 19 5.06 10.58 -3.75
CA HIS A 19 5.76 11.12 -4.91
C HIS A 19 7.03 10.33 -5.24
N HIS A 20 7.81 9.95 -4.23
CA HIS A 20 9.00 9.12 -4.43
C HIS A 20 8.69 7.75 -5.03
N TRP A 21 7.58 7.10 -4.63
CA TRP A 21 7.18 5.83 -5.23
C TRP A 21 6.68 5.98 -6.66
N LEU A 22 6.05 7.11 -6.97
CA LEU A 22 5.62 7.42 -8.33
C LEU A 22 6.82 7.65 -9.24
N ASP A 23 7.78 8.48 -8.83
CA ASP A 23 9.01 8.76 -9.58
C ASP A 23 9.87 7.51 -9.76
N ALA A 24 9.93 6.64 -8.75
CA ALA A 24 10.61 5.35 -8.82
C ALA A 24 9.87 4.29 -9.66
N GLY A 25 8.70 4.61 -10.23
CA GLY A 25 7.90 3.70 -11.04
C GLY A 25 7.28 2.53 -10.26
N LYS A 26 7.29 2.59 -8.93
CA LYS A 26 6.78 1.56 -8.01
C LYS A 26 5.26 1.55 -7.95
N ILE A 27 4.64 2.72 -8.10
CA ILE A 27 3.20 2.88 -8.22
C ILE A 27 2.85 3.55 -9.55
N LYS A 28 1.79 3.06 -10.19
CA LYS A 28 1.26 3.68 -11.40
C LYS A 28 0.42 4.89 -11.03
N GLY A 29 0.67 6.00 -11.72
CA GLY A 29 -0.15 7.19 -11.64
C GLY A 29 -0.02 8.06 -12.88
N LEU A 30 -0.97 8.98 -13.03
CA LEU A 30 -1.02 9.98 -14.08
C LEU A 30 -0.71 11.34 -13.49
N ASN A 31 0.25 12.04 -14.08
CA ASN A 31 0.57 13.39 -13.67
C ASN A 31 -0.21 14.38 -14.56
N TYR A 32 -1.21 15.05 -13.98
CA TYR A 32 -1.89 16.17 -14.62
C TYR A 32 -1.24 17.48 -14.20
N ARG A 33 -1.34 18.53 -15.05
CA ARG A 33 -0.74 19.86 -14.83
C ARG A 33 -1.01 20.49 -13.45
N ARG A 34 -2.06 20.06 -12.73
CA ARG A 34 -2.45 20.58 -11.42
C ARG A 34 -2.60 19.51 -10.33
N ALA A 35 -2.48 18.22 -10.67
CA ALA A 35 -2.69 17.15 -9.71
C ALA A 35 -2.09 15.82 -10.19
N THR A 36 -1.45 15.10 -9.27
CA THR A 36 -1.02 13.72 -9.51
C THR A 36 -2.11 12.75 -9.04
N LEU A 37 -2.57 11.89 -9.95
CA LEU A 37 -3.54 10.84 -9.68
C LEU A 37 -2.84 9.48 -9.61
N LEU A 38 -3.04 8.77 -8.51
CA LEU A 38 -2.49 7.44 -8.25
C LEU A 38 -3.53 6.37 -8.58
N SER A 39 -3.10 5.27 -9.19
CA SER A 39 -3.95 4.09 -9.32
C SER A 39 -4.15 3.43 -7.95
N LYS A 40 -5.41 3.16 -7.59
CA LYS A 40 -5.77 2.51 -6.33
C LYS A 40 -5.19 1.10 -6.27
N GLU A 41 -5.34 0.35 -7.36
CA GLU A 41 -4.87 -1.03 -7.47
C GLU A 41 -3.34 -1.09 -7.36
N SER A 42 -2.64 -0.21 -8.09
CA SER A 42 -1.18 -0.20 -8.06
C SER A 42 -0.64 0.22 -6.69
N LEU A 43 -1.30 1.16 -6.01
CA LEU A 43 -0.95 1.57 -4.65
C LEU A 43 -1.19 0.44 -3.66
N ALA A 44 -2.34 -0.25 -3.73
CA ALA A 44 -2.65 -1.39 -2.87
C ALA A 44 -1.67 -2.55 -3.09
N CYS A 45 -1.35 -2.89 -4.35
CA CYS A 45 -0.35 -3.91 -4.67
C CYS A 45 1.05 -3.54 -4.17
N TRP A 46 1.45 -2.27 -4.28
CA TRP A 46 2.73 -1.81 -3.75
C TRP A 46 2.78 -1.92 -2.22
N LEU A 47 1.70 -1.51 -1.53
CA LEU A 47 1.58 -1.61 -0.07
C LEU A 47 1.55 -3.06 0.43
N ALA A 48 0.97 -3.97 -0.34
CA ALA A 48 0.98 -5.41 -0.04
C ALA A 48 2.33 -6.09 -0.38
N SER A 49 3.21 -5.42 -1.12
CA SER A 49 4.49 -5.98 -1.52
C SER A 49 5.53 -5.90 -0.39
N PRO A 50 6.55 -6.79 -0.38
CA PRO A 50 7.66 -6.71 0.57
C PRO A 50 8.38 -5.35 0.54
N GLY A 51 8.42 -4.68 -0.62
CA GLY A 51 9.03 -3.36 -0.78
C GLY A 51 8.21 -2.22 -0.17
N GLY A 52 6.89 -2.35 -0.09
CA GLY A 52 6.01 -1.42 0.63
C GLY A 52 5.89 -1.74 2.12
N GLN A 53 6.09 -2.99 2.50
CA GLN A 53 6.17 -3.44 3.90
C GLN A 53 7.51 -3.06 4.55
N ASN A 54 8.58 -2.98 3.76
CA ASN A 54 9.93 -2.59 4.18
C ASN A 54 10.12 -1.05 4.17
N ILE A 55 9.10 -0.30 4.55
CA ILE A 55 9.22 1.14 4.77
C ILE A 55 9.59 1.35 6.23
N ALA A 56 10.79 1.87 6.47
CA ALA A 56 11.50 1.94 7.75
C ALA A 56 10.80 2.70 8.91
N ALA A 57 9.57 3.18 8.70
CA ALA A 57 8.73 3.80 9.73
C ALA A 57 7.32 3.23 9.64
N LEU A 58 7.15 1.97 10.01
CA LEU A 58 5.84 1.42 10.32
C LEU A 58 5.27 2.21 11.50
N SER A 59 4.31 3.09 11.22
CA SER A 59 3.49 3.70 12.27
C SER A 59 2.86 2.59 13.11
N GLU A 60 2.76 2.77 14.43
CA GLU A 60 2.14 1.79 15.35
C GLU A 60 0.74 1.38 14.87
N GLN A 61 0.00 2.29 14.23
CA GLN A 61 -1.30 2.00 13.60
C GLN A 61 -1.18 1.00 12.44
N HIS A 62 -0.14 1.09 11.61
CA HIS A 62 0.08 0.15 10.51
C HIS A 62 0.41 -1.24 11.05
N LEU A 63 1.22 -1.33 12.12
CA LEU A 63 1.50 -2.58 12.83
C LEU A 63 0.25 -3.17 13.48
N ALA A 64 -0.61 -2.34 14.09
CA ALA A 64 -1.87 -2.78 14.68
C ALA A 64 -2.83 -3.33 13.61
N TRP A 65 -3.01 -2.63 12.50
CA TRP A 65 -3.86 -3.09 11.39
C TRP A 65 -3.32 -4.35 10.72
N MET A 66 -1.99 -4.50 10.59
CA MET A 66 -1.42 -5.76 10.09
C MET A 66 -1.68 -6.94 11.03
N LYS A 67 -1.59 -6.74 12.35
CA LYS A 67 -1.93 -7.78 13.33
C LYS A 67 -3.40 -8.18 13.25
N ASP A 68 -4.31 -7.22 13.17
CA ASP A 68 -5.75 -7.50 13.01
C ASP A 68 -6.03 -8.24 11.70
N PHE A 69 -5.41 -7.81 10.60
CA PHE A 69 -5.58 -8.46 9.30
C PHE A 69 -5.03 -9.90 9.29
N GLN A 70 -3.91 -10.14 9.97
CA GLN A 70 -3.32 -11.47 10.12
C GLN A 70 -4.17 -12.37 11.04
N ALA A 71 -4.76 -11.81 12.10
CA ALA A 71 -5.68 -12.51 13.00
C ALA A 71 -6.99 -12.90 12.30
N VAL A 72 -7.51 -12.06 11.40
CA VAL A 72 -8.65 -12.39 10.55
C VAL A 72 -8.31 -13.55 9.61
N LYS A 73 -7.11 -13.55 9.01
CA LYS A 73 -6.65 -14.62 8.11
C LYS A 73 -6.47 -15.97 8.81
N GLN A 74 -6.13 -15.98 10.10
CA GLN A 74 -6.02 -17.21 10.91
C GLN A 74 -7.39 -17.79 11.32
N ASN A 75 -8.43 -16.94 11.43
CA ASN A 75 -9.79 -17.37 11.77
C ASN A 75 -10.64 -17.73 10.54
N SER A 76 -10.30 -17.25 9.35
CA SER A 76 -10.80 -17.81 8.09
C SER A 76 -9.99 -19.08 7.81
N GLY A 77 -10.56 -20.27 7.97
CA GLY A 77 -9.89 -21.57 7.82
C GLY A 77 -9.36 -21.92 6.41
N MET A 78 -8.60 -21.02 5.78
CA MET A 78 -7.86 -21.27 4.55
C MET A 78 -6.44 -21.71 4.97
N GLY A 79 -6.29 -23.00 5.26
CA GLY A 79 -4.98 -23.62 5.41
C GLY A 79 -4.13 -23.41 4.15
N PRO A 80 -2.79 -23.46 4.24
CA PRO A 80 -1.92 -23.41 3.08
C PRO A 80 -2.12 -24.69 2.25
N GLY A 81 -3.08 -24.66 1.32
CA GLY A 81 -3.14 -25.62 0.23
C GLY A 81 -1.95 -25.40 -0.69
N PRO A 82 -1.24 -26.45 -1.13
CA PRO A 82 -0.10 -26.30 -2.03
C PRO A 82 -0.59 -25.69 -3.35
N MET A 83 0.01 -24.59 -3.77
CA MET A 83 -0.09 -24.11 -5.16
C MET A 83 0.69 -25.11 -6.03
N PRO A 84 0.08 -25.77 -7.02
CA PRO A 84 0.84 -26.59 -7.96
C PRO A 84 1.75 -25.68 -8.82
N LEU A 85 2.97 -26.17 -9.05
CA LEU A 85 4.01 -25.57 -9.88
C LEU A 85 3.56 -25.40 -11.34
#